data_AF-A0ABD5LDI1-F1
#
_entry.id   AF-A0ABD5LDI1-F1
#
_cell.length_a   1.000
_cell.length_b   1.000
_cell.length_c   1.000
_cell.angle_alpha   90.00
_cell.angle_beta   90.00
_cell.angle_gamma   90.00
#
_symmetry.space_group_name_H-M   'P 1'
#
loop_
_entity.id
_entity.type
_entity.pdbx_description
1 polymer ?
#
loop_
_entity_poly.entity_id
_entity_poly.type
_entity_poly.pdbx_seq_one_letter_code
_entity_poly.pdbx_strand_id
1 'polypeptide(L)'
;MSFLESSFKYITDSKNIKLIVIVAILSCVGSYFAIDELIIKEKVSRIEELNKDKNHLASQLKDIQNRLEKQIDSEDSRLEKNVANVKALYNEVITDLNRKNNQLMQERDTLTSQLAQNAHTTQLEINKRNNENILALRQTLNSVEKNIHTLYLTHSRLSSEYGYSQKECEKRGSDFYGNICEQSSKYKAELDSLGEQIKSQEQRRKFIQEEILSIQRGAIN
;
A
#
# COMPACT_ATOMS: atom_id res chain seq x y z
N MET A 1 112.45 -52.79 18.28
CA MET A 1 111.70 -52.66 19.54
C MET A 1 110.97 -51.34 19.49
N SER A 2 109.65 -51.35 19.42
CA SER A 2 108.85 -50.12 19.25
C SER A 2 109.01 -49.20 20.46
N PHE A 3 108.81 -47.89 20.30
CA PHE A 3 108.87 -46.93 21.41
C PHE A 3 107.95 -47.35 22.58
N LEU A 4 106.83 -48.00 22.27
CA LEU A 4 105.91 -48.56 23.25
C LEU A 4 106.49 -49.78 23.98
N GLU A 5 107.19 -50.69 23.30
CA GLU A 5 107.86 -51.84 23.94
C GLU A 5 109.04 -51.42 24.83
N SER A 6 109.83 -50.42 24.38
CA SER A 6 110.92 -49.83 25.15
C SER A 6 110.41 -49.16 26.42
N SER A 7 109.31 -48.41 26.29
CA SER A 7 108.65 -47.73 27.42
C SER A 7 108.03 -48.74 28.39
N PHE A 8 107.42 -49.81 27.89
CA PHE A 8 106.88 -50.89 28.73
C PHE A 8 107.98 -51.57 29.53
N LYS A 9 109.12 -51.89 28.91
CA LYS A 9 110.26 -52.54 29.57
C LYS A 9 110.90 -51.66 30.65
N TYR A 10 111.05 -50.36 30.38
CA TYR A 10 111.52 -49.36 31.35
C TYR A 10 110.59 -49.23 32.56
N ILE A 11 109.28 -49.33 32.36
CA ILE A 11 108.28 -49.27 33.43
C ILE A 11 108.27 -50.56 34.25
N THR A 12 108.44 -51.74 33.62
CA THR A 12 108.45 -53.04 34.31
C THR A 12 109.72 -53.31 35.14
N ASP A 13 110.88 -52.83 34.69
CA ASP A 13 112.16 -52.99 35.42
C ASP A 13 112.41 -51.86 36.45
N SER A 14 111.54 -50.84 36.48
CA SER A 14 111.63 -49.72 37.42
C SER A 14 111.23 -50.15 38.84
N LYS A 15 112.12 -49.91 39.82
CA LYS A 15 111.82 -50.08 41.26
C LYS A 15 110.60 -49.26 41.73
N ASN A 16 110.12 -48.32 40.90
CA ASN A 16 109.01 -47.42 41.19
C ASN A 16 107.72 -47.77 40.42
N ILE A 17 107.60 -48.98 39.83
CA ILE A 17 106.42 -49.40 39.05
C ILE A 17 105.09 -49.18 39.79
N LYS A 18 105.06 -49.43 41.11
CA LYS A 18 103.89 -49.17 41.97
C LYS A 18 103.49 -47.70 41.96
N LEU A 19 104.47 -46.79 42.03
CA LEU A 19 104.25 -45.35 42.03
C LEU A 19 103.71 -44.87 40.68
N ILE A 20 104.26 -45.40 39.58
CA ILE A 20 103.83 -45.06 38.21
C ILE A 20 102.38 -45.49 37.97
N VAL A 21 102.00 -46.70 38.38
CA VAL A 21 100.62 -47.20 38.27
C VAL A 21 99.64 -46.36 39.10
N ILE A 22 100.02 -45.99 40.33
CA ILE A 22 99.20 -45.13 41.19
C ILE A 22 98.97 -43.76 40.55
N VAL A 23 100.01 -43.14 39.97
CA VAL A 23 99.89 -41.84 39.28
C VAL A 23 99.01 -41.94 38.03
N ALA A 24 99.15 -43.01 37.24
CA ALA A 24 98.30 -43.23 36.07
C ALA A 24 96.82 -43.39 36.45
N ILE A 25 96.52 -44.19 37.48
CA ILE A 25 95.16 -44.35 38.00
C ILE A 25 94.61 -43.02 38.52
N LEU A 26 95.39 -42.28 39.31
CA LEU A 26 94.99 -40.95 39.81
C LEU A 26 94.73 -39.96 38.66
N SER A 27 95.54 -39.98 37.60
CA SER A 27 95.33 -39.12 36.42
C SER A 27 94.08 -39.50 35.63
N CYS A 28 93.81 -40.79 35.44
CA CYS A 28 92.62 -41.27 34.73
C CYS A 28 91.35 -40.95 35.52
N VAL A 29 91.35 -41.21 36.84
CA VAL A 29 90.24 -40.87 37.74
C VAL A 29 90.00 -39.36 37.78
N GLY A 30 91.06 -38.56 37.89
CA GLY A 30 90.97 -37.09 37.84
C GLY A 30 90.39 -36.56 36.52
N SER A 31 90.80 -37.14 35.38
CA SER A 31 90.27 -36.77 34.07
C SER A 31 88.80 -37.18 33.88
N TYR A 32 88.39 -38.33 34.42
CA TYR A 32 87.00 -38.80 34.37
C TYR A 32 86.07 -37.86 35.16
N PHE A 33 86.46 -37.48 36.38
CA PHE A 33 85.69 -36.50 37.17
C PHE A 33 85.59 -35.14 36.48
N ALA A 34 86.66 -34.66 35.84
CA ALA A 34 86.65 -33.40 35.11
C ALA A 34 85.72 -33.43 33.88
N ILE A 35 85.68 -34.55 33.15
CA ILE A 35 84.78 -34.73 31.98
C ILE A 35 83.32 -34.83 32.43
N ASP A 36 83.03 -35.60 33.48
CA ASP A 36 81.67 -35.71 34.03
C ASP A 36 81.15 -34.36 34.55
N GLU A 37 82.00 -33.58 35.25
CA GLU A 37 81.62 -32.24 35.71
C GLU A 37 81.30 -31.29 34.55
N LEU A 38 82.06 -31.37 33.44
CA LEU A 38 81.83 -30.57 32.25
C LEU A 38 80.52 -30.96 31.55
N ILE A 39 80.24 -32.26 31.41
CA ILE A 39 79.00 -32.77 30.84
C ILE A 39 77.79 -32.39 31.71
N ILE A 40 77.91 -32.46 33.03
CA ILE A 40 76.85 -32.05 33.96
C ILE A 40 76.57 -30.55 33.82
N LYS A 41 77.60 -29.70 33.79
CA LYS A 41 77.45 -28.25 33.58
C LYS A 41 76.76 -27.92 32.26
N GLU A 42 77.16 -28.57 31.17
CA GLU A 42 76.53 -28.38 29.86
C GLU A 42 75.05 -28.77 29.89
N LYS A 43 74.71 -29.93 30.47
CA LYS A 43 73.32 -30.38 30.60
C LYS A 43 72.48 -29.44 31.47
N VAL A 44 73.04 -28.94 32.58
CA VAL A 44 72.37 -27.97 33.45
C VAL A 44 72.11 -26.66 32.69
N SER A 45 73.11 -26.13 31.98
CA SER A 45 72.97 -24.93 31.14
C SER A 45 71.86 -25.11 30.10
N ARG A 46 71.82 -26.27 29.43
CA ARG A 46 70.80 -26.56 28.42
C ARG A 46 69.40 -26.72 29.02
N ILE A 47 69.28 -27.29 30.22
CA ILE A 47 68.00 -27.34 30.95
C ILE A 47 67.52 -25.93 31.29
N GLU A 48 68.43 -25.05 31.71
CA GLU A 48 68.10 -23.67 32.05
C GLU A 48 67.63 -22.87 30.82
N GLU A 49 68.32 -23.01 29.68
CA GLU A 49 67.89 -22.44 28.40
C GLU A 49 66.52 -22.96 27.97
N LEU A 50 66.31 -24.28 27.98
CA LEU A 50 65.01 -24.88 27.63
C LEU A 50 63.88 -24.41 28.58
N ASN A 51 64.18 -24.21 29.86
CA ASN A 51 63.20 -23.70 30.82
C ASN A 51 62.86 -22.24 30.54
N LYS A 52 63.86 -21.43 30.16
CA LYS A 52 63.66 -20.04 29.72
C LYS A 52 62.79 -19.97 28.46
N ASP A 53 63.07 -20.81 27.46
CA ASP A 53 62.29 -20.89 26.23
C ASP A 53 60.85 -21.35 26.50
N LYS A 54 60.68 -22.37 27.34
CA LYS A 54 59.35 -22.85 27.77
C LYS A 54 58.56 -21.72 28.43
N ASN A 55 59.17 -20.97 29.34
CA ASN A 55 58.51 -19.86 30.02
C ASN A 55 58.18 -18.71 29.06
N HIS A 56 59.08 -18.42 28.12
CA HIS A 56 58.84 -17.42 27.08
C HIS A 56 57.66 -17.81 26.19
N LEU A 57 57.63 -19.05 25.70
CA LEU A 57 56.55 -19.55 24.85
C LEU A 57 55.21 -19.59 25.61
N ALA A 58 55.22 -20.02 26.89
CA ALA A 58 54.03 -19.98 27.73
C ALA A 58 53.49 -18.55 27.91
N SER A 59 54.38 -17.57 28.07
CA SER A 59 54.00 -16.16 28.14
C SER A 59 53.42 -15.65 26.83
N GLN A 60 54.01 -16.01 25.70
CA GLN A 60 53.49 -15.64 24.37
C GLN A 60 52.13 -16.26 24.09
N LEU A 61 51.93 -17.54 24.44
CA LEU A 61 50.64 -18.20 24.31
C LEU A 61 49.58 -17.51 25.15
N LYS A 62 49.90 -17.14 26.39
CA LYS A 62 48.99 -16.40 27.27
C LYS A 62 48.64 -15.02 26.70
N ASP A 63 49.62 -14.29 26.15
CA ASP A 63 49.37 -12.99 25.52
C ASP A 63 48.43 -13.12 24.31
N ILE A 64 48.70 -14.10 23.44
CA ILE A 64 47.86 -14.38 22.26
C ILE A 64 46.45 -14.77 22.67
N GLN A 65 46.29 -15.65 23.67
CA GLN A 65 44.98 -16.05 24.20
C GLN A 65 44.20 -14.84 24.73
N ASN A 66 44.82 -14.00 25.55
CA ASN A 66 44.18 -12.78 26.08
C ASN A 66 43.79 -11.80 24.98
N ARG A 67 44.62 -11.65 23.93
CA ARG A 67 44.32 -10.79 22.78
C ARG A 67 43.15 -11.33 21.97
N LEU A 68 43.09 -12.64 21.78
CA LEU A 68 42.00 -13.28 21.05
C LEU A 68 40.68 -13.17 21.82
N GLU A 69 40.68 -13.42 23.13
CA GLU A 69 39.50 -13.29 23.99
C GLU A 69 38.95 -11.86 23.95
N LYS A 70 39.81 -10.85 24.12
CA LYS A 70 39.42 -9.43 23.99
C LYS A 70 38.86 -9.08 22.61
N GLN A 71 39.39 -9.69 21.55
CA GLN A 71 38.90 -9.46 20.20
C GLN A 71 37.53 -10.10 19.99
N ILE A 72 37.31 -11.31 20.51
CA ILE A 72 36.01 -11.99 20.48
C ILE A 72 34.98 -11.15 21.24
N ASP A 73 35.26 -10.76 22.49
CA ASP A 73 34.34 -9.95 23.30
C ASP A 73 33.97 -8.62 22.62
N SER A 74 34.97 -7.97 22.00
CA SER A 74 34.76 -6.72 21.27
C SER A 74 33.90 -6.91 20.02
N GLU A 75 34.09 -8.00 19.29
CA GLU A 75 33.31 -8.33 18.09
C GLU A 75 31.89 -8.74 18.43
N ASP A 76 31.70 -9.57 19.45
CA ASP A 76 30.39 -9.99 19.94
C ASP A 76 29.59 -8.77 20.43
N SER A 77 30.20 -7.89 21.23
CA SER A 77 29.55 -6.65 21.66
C SER A 77 29.18 -5.74 20.49
N ARG A 78 30.03 -5.68 19.45
CA ARG A 78 29.73 -4.90 18.23
C ARG A 78 28.58 -5.51 17.43
N LEU A 79 28.57 -6.83 17.27
CA LEU A 79 27.52 -7.56 16.57
C LEU A 79 26.18 -7.42 17.31
N GLU A 80 26.16 -7.57 18.63
CA GLU A 80 24.95 -7.38 19.44
C GLU A 80 24.36 -5.98 19.28
N LYS A 81 25.19 -4.93 19.33
CA LYS A 81 24.74 -3.55 19.09
C LYS A 81 24.18 -3.36 17.69
N ASN A 82 24.85 -3.90 16.68
CA ASN A 82 24.40 -3.80 15.29
C ASN A 82 23.07 -4.54 15.09
N VAL A 83 22.92 -5.74 15.63
CA VAL A 83 21.66 -6.51 15.57
C VAL A 83 20.54 -5.77 16.29
N ALA A 84 20.80 -5.20 17.47
CA ALA A 84 19.82 -4.42 18.21
C ALA A 84 19.36 -3.17 17.42
N ASN A 85 20.31 -2.43 16.82
CA ASN A 85 20.02 -1.26 16.00
C ASN A 85 19.19 -1.61 14.77
N VAL A 86 19.57 -2.67 14.04
CA VAL A 86 18.81 -3.14 12.86
C VAL A 86 17.40 -3.57 13.26
N LYS A 87 17.26 -4.32 14.36
CA LYS A 87 15.94 -4.73 14.88
C LYS A 87 15.08 -3.53 15.27
N ALA A 88 15.66 -2.51 15.89
CA ALA A 88 14.95 -1.28 16.25
C ALA A 88 14.43 -0.55 15.00
N LEU A 89 15.29 -0.39 13.97
CA LEU A 89 14.90 0.24 12.70
C LEU A 89 13.76 -0.53 12.01
N TYR A 90 13.85 -1.86 11.92
CA TYR A 90 12.79 -2.67 11.33
C TYR A 90 11.48 -2.56 12.10
N ASN A 91 11.53 -2.59 13.44
CA ASN A 91 10.33 -2.45 14.27
C ASN A 91 9.68 -1.07 14.09
N GLU A 92 10.47 0.00 13.97
CA GLU A 92 9.97 1.35 13.71
C GLU A 92 9.25 1.41 12.35
N VAL A 93 9.89 0.90 11.29
CA VAL A 93 9.29 0.86 9.95
C VAL A 93 8.00 0.04 9.93
N ILE A 94 7.98 -1.14 10.56
CA ILE A 94 6.78 -1.97 10.65
C ILE A 94 5.65 -1.24 11.41
N THR A 95 5.99 -0.56 12.50
CA THR A 95 5.01 0.20 13.30
C THR A 95 4.43 1.35 12.50
N ASP A 96 5.26 2.12 11.78
CA ASP A 96 4.80 3.22 10.95
C ASP A 96 3.93 2.73 9.78
N LEU A 97 4.32 1.65 9.11
CA LEU A 97 3.54 1.04 8.03
C LEU A 97 2.18 0.54 8.53
N ASN A 98 2.14 -0.15 9.68
CA ASN A 98 0.89 -0.61 10.28
C ASN A 98 -0.02 0.57 10.65
N ARG A 99 0.55 1.64 11.21
CA ARG A 99 -0.20 2.88 11.52
C ARG A 99 -0.80 3.49 10.26
N LYS A 100 0.00 3.65 9.19
CA LYS A 100 -0.47 4.19 7.91
C LYS A 100 -1.54 3.31 7.25
N ASN A 101 -1.36 1.99 7.30
CA ASN A 101 -2.33 1.05 6.75
C ASN A 101 -3.68 1.15 7.48
N ASN A 102 -3.66 1.25 8.82
CA ASN A 102 -4.87 1.44 9.61
C ASN A 102 -5.57 2.77 9.30
N GLN A 103 -4.80 3.86 9.13
CA GLN A 103 -5.35 5.16 8.74
C GLN A 103 -6.03 5.10 7.36
N LEU A 104 -5.38 4.49 6.36
CA LEU A 104 -5.94 4.32 5.02
C LEU A 104 -7.20 3.44 5.02
N MET A 105 -7.23 2.39 5.85
CA MET A 105 -8.42 1.57 6.00
C MET A 105 -9.61 2.36 6.56
N GLN A 106 -9.37 3.16 7.61
CA GLN A 106 -10.41 4.02 8.20
C GLN A 106 -10.91 5.08 7.22
N GLU A 107 -10.00 5.70 6.45
CA GLU A 107 -10.36 6.67 5.41
C GLU A 107 -11.20 6.01 4.30
N ARG A 108 -10.80 4.82 3.85
CA ARG A 108 -11.56 4.04 2.86
C ARG A 108 -12.96 3.70 3.35
N ASP A 109 -13.12 3.25 4.61
CA ASP A 109 -14.43 2.98 5.21
C ASP A 109 -15.28 4.25 5.29
N THR A 110 -14.68 5.38 5.69
CA THR A 110 -15.35 6.68 5.75
C THR A 110 -15.86 7.13 4.39
N LEU A 111 -14.99 7.09 3.37
CA LEU A 111 -15.34 7.49 2.00
C LEU A 111 -16.41 6.57 1.40
N THR A 112 -16.36 5.26 1.68
CA THR A 112 -17.38 4.31 1.24
C THR A 112 -18.75 4.65 1.83
N SER A 113 -18.79 4.98 3.13
CA SER A 113 -20.00 5.39 3.82
C SER A 113 -20.56 6.71 3.26
N GLN A 114 -19.70 7.71 3.06
CA GLN A 114 -20.09 9.00 2.47
C GLN A 114 -20.62 8.84 1.05
N LEU A 115 -20.01 7.98 0.23
CA LEU A 115 -20.47 7.71 -1.12
C LEU A 115 -21.88 7.09 -1.12
N ALA A 116 -22.13 6.12 -0.25
CA ALA A 116 -23.46 5.51 -0.10
C ALA A 116 -24.51 6.54 0.35
N GLN A 117 -24.15 7.40 1.32
CA GLN A 117 -25.04 8.46 1.80
C GLN A 117 -25.34 9.51 0.71
N ASN A 118 -24.33 9.90 -0.08
CA ASN A 118 -24.49 10.85 -1.17
C ASN A 118 -25.34 10.27 -2.30
N ALA A 119 -25.14 9.01 -2.66
CA ALA A 119 -25.95 8.32 -3.66
C ALA A 119 -27.43 8.26 -3.22
N HIS A 120 -27.69 7.88 -1.97
CA HIS A 120 -29.04 7.87 -1.42
C HIS A 120 -29.68 9.25 -1.39
N THR A 121 -28.94 10.27 -0.92
CA THR A 121 -29.43 11.67 -0.87
C THR A 121 -29.75 12.19 -2.26
N THR A 122 -28.87 11.95 -3.22
CA THR A 122 -29.08 12.35 -4.63
C THR A 122 -30.34 11.71 -5.20
N GLN A 123 -30.57 10.42 -4.94
CA GLN A 123 -31.78 9.73 -5.40
C GLN A 123 -33.05 10.32 -4.76
N LEU A 124 -33.00 10.64 -3.46
CA LEU A 124 -34.12 11.26 -2.76
C LEU A 124 -34.46 12.64 -3.35
N GLU A 125 -33.45 13.46 -3.63
CA GLU A 125 -33.63 14.79 -4.23
C GLU A 125 -34.18 14.72 -5.65
N ILE A 126 -33.69 13.78 -6.47
CA ILE A 126 -34.22 13.52 -7.81
C ILE A 126 -35.69 13.11 -7.72
N ASN A 127 -36.02 12.16 -6.85
CA ASN A 127 -37.40 11.70 -6.66
C ASN A 127 -38.31 12.84 -6.20
N LYS A 128 -37.84 13.68 -5.26
CA LYS A 128 -38.58 14.85 -4.79
C LYS A 128 -38.86 15.82 -5.94
N ARG A 129 -37.84 16.19 -6.72
CA ARG A 129 -37.98 17.10 -7.87
C ARG A 129 -38.92 16.52 -8.93
N ASN A 130 -38.81 15.23 -9.24
CA ASN A 130 -39.69 14.56 -10.19
C ASN A 130 -41.14 14.57 -9.72
N ASN A 131 -41.39 14.33 -8.43
CA ASN A 131 -42.74 14.40 -7.85
C ASN A 131 -43.32 15.82 -7.90
N GLU A 132 -42.53 16.85 -7.58
CA GLU A 132 -42.93 18.25 -7.67
C GLU A 132 -43.27 18.64 -9.12
N ASN A 133 -42.44 18.24 -10.08
CA ASN A 133 -42.68 18.48 -11.51
C ASN A 133 -43.95 17.77 -12.01
N ILE A 134 -44.15 16.49 -11.65
CA ILE A 134 -45.36 15.75 -12.02
C ILE A 134 -46.60 16.42 -11.43
N LEU A 135 -46.54 16.92 -10.19
CA LEU A 135 -47.66 17.62 -9.57
C LEU A 135 -48.02 18.90 -10.35
N ALA A 136 -47.02 19.71 -10.70
CA ALA A 136 -47.21 20.93 -11.49
C ALA A 136 -47.77 20.65 -12.89
N LEU A 137 -47.26 19.61 -13.55
CA LEU A 137 -47.77 19.16 -14.86
C LEU A 137 -49.22 18.68 -14.76
N ARG A 138 -49.59 17.92 -13.72
CA ARG A 138 -50.98 17.48 -13.48
C ARG A 138 -51.93 18.65 -13.24
N GLN A 139 -51.50 19.66 -12.48
CA GLN A 139 -52.30 20.87 -12.30
C GLN A 139 -52.51 21.60 -13.63
N THR A 140 -51.46 21.71 -14.44
CA THR A 140 -51.54 22.32 -15.78
C THR A 140 -52.45 21.51 -16.70
N LEU A 141 -52.35 20.18 -16.67
CA LEU A 141 -53.19 19.26 -17.44
C LEU A 141 -54.67 19.46 -17.12
N ASN A 142 -55.03 19.50 -15.83
CA ASN A 142 -56.40 19.76 -15.39
C ASN A 142 -56.93 21.11 -15.91
N SER A 143 -56.08 22.14 -15.94
CA SER A 143 -56.46 23.45 -16.49
C SER A 143 -56.69 23.38 -18.01
N VAL A 144 -55.82 22.67 -18.73
CA VAL A 144 -55.97 22.47 -20.19
C VAL A 144 -57.23 21.69 -20.51
N GLU A 145 -57.53 20.63 -19.74
CA GLU A 145 -58.75 19.82 -19.92
C GLU A 145 -60.02 20.65 -19.68
N LYS A 146 -60.05 21.50 -18.65
CA LYS A 146 -61.15 22.44 -18.43
C LYS A 146 -61.31 23.42 -19.60
N ASN A 147 -60.21 23.97 -20.10
CA ASN A 147 -60.24 24.89 -21.24
C ASN A 147 -60.75 24.22 -22.51
N ILE A 148 -60.28 22.99 -22.80
CA ILE A 148 -60.78 22.17 -23.91
C ILE A 148 -62.29 21.96 -23.78
N HIS A 149 -62.76 21.59 -22.59
CA HIS A 149 -64.19 21.39 -22.34
C HIS A 149 -65.00 22.67 -22.61
N THR A 150 -64.55 23.82 -22.08
CA THR A 150 -65.19 25.11 -22.35
C THR A 150 -65.20 25.47 -23.83
N LEU A 151 -64.08 25.26 -24.54
CA LEU A 151 -64.00 25.52 -25.98
C LEU A 151 -64.98 24.65 -26.77
N TYR A 152 -65.09 23.35 -26.44
CA TYR A 152 -66.07 22.46 -27.08
C TYR A 152 -67.52 22.87 -26.80
N LEU A 153 -67.84 23.31 -25.59
CA LEU A 153 -69.18 23.83 -25.26
C LEU A 153 -69.50 25.08 -26.08
N THR A 154 -68.57 26.05 -26.14
CA THR A 154 -68.72 27.27 -26.94
C THR A 154 -68.84 26.95 -28.43
N HIS A 155 -68.00 26.06 -28.95
CA HIS A 155 -68.06 25.61 -30.35
C HIS A 155 -69.40 24.96 -30.67
N SER A 156 -69.91 24.07 -29.80
CA SER A 156 -71.21 23.42 -29.99
C SER A 156 -72.36 24.43 -30.04
N ARG A 157 -72.36 25.39 -29.11
CA ARG A 157 -73.35 26.48 -29.09
C ARG A 157 -73.28 27.32 -30.37
N LEU A 158 -72.10 27.80 -30.73
CA LEU A 158 -71.89 28.64 -31.92
C LEU A 158 -72.23 27.87 -33.21
N SER A 159 -71.98 26.57 -33.27
CA SER A 159 -72.31 25.73 -34.42
C SER A 159 -73.82 25.65 -34.64
N SER A 160 -74.62 25.67 -33.57
CA SER A 160 -76.07 25.73 -33.66
C SER A 160 -76.55 27.09 -34.19
N GLU A 161 -76.00 28.19 -33.65
CA GLU A 161 -76.30 29.56 -34.09
C GLU A 161 -75.90 29.80 -35.56
N TYR A 162 -74.75 29.28 -35.96
CA TYR A 162 -74.29 29.24 -37.36
C TYR A 162 -75.24 28.44 -38.25
N GLY A 163 -75.61 27.21 -37.86
CA GLY A 163 -76.50 26.37 -38.66
C GLY A 163 -77.90 26.97 -38.86
N TYR A 164 -78.41 27.68 -37.85
CA TYR A 164 -79.66 28.45 -37.97
C TYR A 164 -79.50 29.64 -38.94
N SER A 165 -78.49 30.49 -38.71
CA SER A 165 -78.26 31.70 -39.53
C SER A 165 -77.94 31.37 -41.00
N GLN A 166 -77.18 30.30 -41.24
CA GLN A 166 -76.89 29.82 -42.59
C GLN A 166 -78.17 29.40 -43.33
N LYS A 167 -79.03 28.58 -42.69
CA LYS A 167 -80.31 28.16 -43.28
C LYS A 167 -81.25 29.33 -43.55
N GLU A 168 -81.30 30.31 -42.63
CA GLU A 168 -82.13 31.50 -42.85
C GLU A 168 -81.58 32.41 -43.95
N CYS A 169 -80.26 32.49 -44.11
CA CYS A 169 -79.63 33.15 -45.26
C CYS A 169 -79.99 32.44 -46.58
N GLU A 170 -79.91 31.10 -46.64
CA GLU A 170 -80.20 30.30 -47.84
C GLU A 170 -81.67 30.38 -48.27
N LYS A 171 -82.62 30.47 -47.33
CA LYS A 171 -84.06 30.56 -47.62
C LYS A 171 -84.50 31.89 -48.25
N ARG A 172 -83.79 32.99 -47.99
CA ARG A 172 -84.29 34.34 -48.30
C ARG A 172 -83.93 34.86 -49.69
N GLY A 173 -83.15 34.13 -50.48
CA GLY A 173 -82.80 34.52 -51.85
C GLY A 173 -82.01 35.83 -51.93
N SER A 174 -81.49 36.16 -53.11
CA SER A 174 -80.52 37.23 -53.39
C SER A 174 -80.94 38.67 -53.04
N ASP A 175 -82.13 38.90 -52.51
CA ASP A 175 -82.78 40.21 -52.54
C ASP A 175 -82.89 40.89 -51.16
N PHE A 176 -82.37 40.28 -50.09
CA PHE A 176 -82.35 40.87 -48.74
C PHE A 176 -80.98 40.71 -48.06
N TYR A 177 -79.99 41.44 -48.55
CA TYR A 177 -78.63 41.46 -47.97
C TYR A 177 -78.51 42.48 -46.85
N GLY A 178 -77.95 42.03 -45.74
CA GLY A 178 -77.40 42.91 -44.73
C GLY A 178 -76.98 42.11 -43.51
N ASN A 179 -77.93 41.71 -42.67
CA ASN A 179 -77.59 41.30 -41.31
C ASN A 179 -77.35 39.78 -41.14
N ILE A 180 -78.26 38.91 -41.60
CA ILE A 180 -78.24 37.47 -41.27
C ILE A 180 -77.10 36.71 -41.98
N CYS A 181 -76.87 36.97 -43.28
CA CYS A 181 -75.79 36.33 -44.03
C CYS A 181 -74.40 36.80 -43.58
N GLU A 182 -74.27 38.08 -43.21
CA GLU A 182 -73.03 38.62 -42.63
C GLU A 182 -72.76 38.00 -41.25
N GLN A 183 -73.80 37.84 -40.43
CA GLN A 183 -73.71 37.17 -39.14
C GLN A 183 -73.35 35.68 -39.28
N SER A 184 -73.91 34.97 -40.26
CA SER A 184 -73.50 33.59 -40.59
C SER A 184 -72.02 33.51 -40.98
N SER A 185 -71.54 34.45 -41.79
CA SER A 185 -70.12 34.53 -42.18
C SER A 185 -69.20 34.79 -40.97
N LYS A 186 -69.62 35.67 -40.05
CA LYS A 186 -68.90 35.92 -38.78
C LYS A 186 -68.84 34.67 -37.91
N TYR A 187 -69.97 33.99 -37.72
CA TYR A 187 -70.02 32.74 -36.96
C TYR A 187 -69.17 31.64 -37.58
N LYS A 188 -69.09 31.55 -38.92
CA LYS A 188 -68.18 30.62 -39.59
C LYS A 188 -66.72 30.90 -39.25
N ALA A 189 -66.29 32.17 -39.33
CA ALA A 189 -64.92 32.56 -39.01
C ALA A 189 -64.58 32.31 -37.52
N GLU A 190 -65.52 32.58 -36.62
CA GLU A 190 -65.38 32.27 -35.20
C GLU A 190 -65.32 30.76 -34.92
N LEU A 191 -66.12 29.94 -35.63
CA LEU A 191 -66.05 28.48 -35.54
C LEU A 191 -64.70 27.94 -36.00
N ASP A 192 -64.17 28.44 -37.11
CA ASP A 192 -62.85 28.03 -37.60
C ASP A 192 -61.74 28.41 -36.61
N SER A 193 -61.81 29.61 -36.03
CA SER A 193 -60.91 30.06 -34.97
C SER A 193 -61.00 29.18 -33.72
N LEU A 194 -62.22 28.83 -33.28
CA LEU A 194 -62.44 27.91 -32.16
C LEU A 194 -61.90 26.51 -32.47
N GLY A 195 -62.07 26.02 -33.70
CA GLY A 195 -61.53 24.74 -34.15
C GLY A 195 -60.01 24.66 -34.03
N GLU A 196 -59.29 25.72 -34.46
CA GLU A 196 -57.84 25.80 -34.30
C GLU A 196 -57.42 25.93 -32.83
N GLN A 197 -58.16 26.69 -32.01
CA GLN A 197 -57.89 26.77 -30.56
C GLN A 197 -58.06 25.41 -29.87
N ILE A 198 -59.12 24.66 -30.19
CA ILE A 198 -59.33 23.30 -29.67
C ILE A 198 -58.16 22.40 -30.06
N LYS A 199 -57.79 22.39 -31.34
CA LYS A 199 -56.66 21.59 -31.84
C LYS A 199 -55.35 21.92 -31.14
N SER A 200 -55.08 23.20 -30.92
CA SER A 200 -53.90 23.67 -30.17
C SER A 200 -53.90 23.18 -28.72
N GLN A 201 -55.03 23.29 -28.02
CA GLN A 201 -55.13 22.80 -26.63
C GLN A 201 -55.03 21.27 -26.55
N GLU A 202 -55.61 20.55 -27.50
CA GLU A 202 -55.49 19.09 -27.62
C GLU A 202 -54.03 18.63 -27.81
N GLN A 203 -53.26 19.34 -28.64
CA GLN A 203 -51.82 19.10 -28.78
C GLN A 203 -51.08 19.35 -27.47
N ARG A 204 -51.39 20.47 -26.78
CA ARG A 204 -50.81 20.79 -25.48
C ARG A 204 -51.12 19.73 -24.42
N ARG A 205 -52.36 19.19 -24.41
CA ARG A 205 -52.76 18.08 -23.54
C ARG A 205 -51.88 16.86 -23.75
N LYS A 206 -51.69 16.44 -25.02
CA LYS A 206 -50.85 15.30 -25.37
C LYS A 206 -49.40 15.51 -24.94
N PHE A 207 -48.82 16.68 -25.20
CA PHE A 207 -47.46 17.01 -24.79
C PHE A 207 -47.26 16.87 -23.28
N ILE A 208 -48.16 17.45 -22.47
CA ILE A 208 -48.08 17.36 -21.00
C ILE A 208 -48.20 15.90 -20.53
N GLN A 209 -49.08 15.11 -21.14
CA GLN A 209 -49.24 13.69 -20.82
C GLN A 209 -47.97 12.89 -21.13
N GLU A 210 -47.33 13.16 -22.28
CA GLU A 210 -46.06 12.54 -22.66
C GLU A 210 -44.91 12.94 -21.72
N GLU A 211 -44.86 14.20 -21.31
CA GLU A 211 -43.85 14.69 -20.36
C GLU A 211 -43.98 14.03 -18.99
N ILE A 212 -45.20 13.88 -18.46
CA ILE A 212 -45.46 13.12 -17.23
C ILE A 212 -44.98 11.68 -17.37
N LEU A 213 -45.32 11.01 -18.47
CA LEU A 213 -44.90 9.62 -18.72
C LEU A 213 -43.37 9.49 -18.83
N SER A 214 -42.72 10.47 -19.46
CA SER A 214 -41.26 10.50 -19.58
C SER A 214 -40.58 10.58 -18.22
N ILE A 215 -41.03 11.49 -17.35
CA ILE A 215 -40.49 11.63 -15.99
C ILE A 215 -40.73 10.35 -15.17
N GLN A 216 -41.91 9.74 -15.30
CA GLN A 216 -42.23 8.49 -14.60
C GLN A 216 -41.38 7.31 -15.07
N ARG A 217 -41.10 7.19 -16.37
CA ARG A 217 -40.21 6.14 -16.92
C ARG A 217 -38.76 6.35 -16.52
N GLY A 218 -38.31 7.61 -16.53
CA GLY A 218 -36.96 7.98 -16.08
C GLY A 218 -36.71 7.72 -14.59
N ALA A 219 -37.76 7.51 -13.79
CA ALA A 219 -37.66 7.15 -12.38
C ALA A 219 -37.57 5.63 -12.12
N ILE A 220 -37.73 4.79 -13.15
CA ILE A 220 -37.72 3.31 -13.06
C ILE A 220 -36.34 2.73 -13.45
N ASN A 221 -35.49 3.51 -14.13
CA ASN A 221 -34.13 3.14 -14.51
C ASN A 221 -33.10 3.80 -13.58
#